data_AF-A0A1E1K9P6-F1
#
_entry.id   AF-A0A1E1K9P6-F1
#
_cell.length_a   1.000
_cell.length_b   1.000
_cell.length_c   1.000
_cell.angle_alpha   90.00
_cell.angle_beta   90.00
_cell.angle_gamma   90.00
#
_symmetry.space_group_name_H-M   'P 1'
#
loop_
_entity.id
_entity.type
_entity.pdbx_description
1 polymer ?
#
loop_
_entity_poly.entity_id
_entity_poly.type
_entity_poly.pdbx_seq_one_letter_code
_entity_poly.pdbx_strand_id
1 'polypeptide(L)'
;MAPFTKFTAIFVLLLVLYNEAAQSYTLVHDYNYRNWYNSFEFEDLPDPTHGFVDYQSLNDSLALGLTKIIDKQVCMAIDNTSVIPLTSNGRKSIWVQSLHTFKHGLLLGDFEHMPGSDCEWTDCSAKTGYSTCEEYVAKNPHAYDDAYVGVP
;
A
#
# COMPACT_ATOMS: atom_id res chain seq x y z
N MET A 1 59.21 -29.65 30.38
CA MET A 1 58.86 -29.43 28.95
C MET A 1 58.00 -30.62 28.51
N ALA A 2 56.72 -30.68 28.91
CA ALA A 2 55.52 -30.13 28.27
C ALA A 2 54.88 -31.07 27.20
N PRO A 3 53.65 -31.56 27.41
CA PRO A 3 52.74 -31.95 26.33
C PRO A 3 51.49 -31.04 26.38
N PHE A 4 51.66 -29.76 26.05
CA PHE A 4 50.54 -28.79 25.96
C PHE A 4 49.91 -28.72 24.55
N THR A 5 50.40 -29.52 23.59
CA THR A 5 50.07 -29.39 22.16
C THR A 5 48.79 -30.12 21.72
N LYS A 6 48.18 -30.97 22.54
CA LYS A 6 46.99 -31.76 22.14
C LYS A 6 45.64 -31.08 22.44
N PHE A 7 45.58 -30.14 23.38
CA PHE A 7 44.33 -29.44 23.73
C PHE A 7 44.00 -28.29 22.78
N THR A 8 44.99 -27.71 22.12
CA THR A 8 44.82 -26.58 21.19
C THR A 8 44.14 -26.98 19.87
N ALA A 9 44.36 -28.21 19.39
CA ALA A 9 43.79 -28.67 18.11
C ALA A 9 42.26 -28.89 18.16
N ILE A 10 41.73 -29.29 19.33
CA ILE A 10 40.29 -29.56 19.50
C ILE A 10 39.49 -28.25 19.60
N PHE A 11 40.09 -27.18 20.15
CA PHE A 11 39.44 -25.88 20.29
C PHE A 11 39.28 -25.14 18.95
N VAL A 12 40.23 -25.30 18.02
CA VAL A 12 40.15 -24.72 16.67
C VAL A 12 39.07 -25.41 15.82
N LEU A 13 38.83 -26.72 16.01
CA LEU A 13 37.81 -27.46 15.27
C LEU A 13 36.38 -27.08 15.66
N LEU A 14 36.15 -26.68 16.92
CA LEU A 14 34.85 -26.20 17.41
C LEU A 14 34.49 -24.79 16.89
N LEU A 15 35.48 -23.93 16.61
CA LEU A 15 35.27 -22.58 16.07
C LEU A 15 34.87 -22.56 14.59
N VAL A 16 35.22 -23.59 13.80
CA VAL A 16 34.89 -23.68 12.37
C VAL A 16 33.47 -24.22 12.11
N LEU A 17 32.82 -24.80 13.13
CA LEU A 17 31.45 -25.34 13.04
C LEU A 17 30.35 -24.34 13.42
N TYR A 18 30.70 -23.15 13.91
CA TYR A 18 29.76 -22.02 14.01
C TYR A 18 29.63 -21.33 12.65
N ASN A 19 29.20 -22.07 11.62
CA ASN A 19 28.54 -21.42 10.49
C ASN A 19 27.14 -21.05 10.99
N GLU A 20 27.04 -19.89 11.64
CA GLU A 20 25.78 -19.17 11.74
C GLU A 20 25.26 -19.04 10.29
N ALA A 21 24.19 -19.75 9.95
CA ALA A 21 23.50 -19.54 8.69
C ALA A 21 22.86 -18.15 8.78
N ALA A 22 23.60 -17.11 8.40
CA ALA A 22 23.08 -15.76 8.32
C ALA A 22 22.00 -15.73 7.25
N GLN A 23 20.74 -15.79 7.69
CA GLN A 23 19.59 -15.66 6.80
C GLN A 23 19.54 -14.20 6.34
N SER A 24 19.98 -13.98 5.10
CA SER A 24 19.98 -12.65 4.47
C SER A 24 18.78 -12.52 3.53
N TYR A 25 18.16 -11.34 3.55
CA TYR A 25 17.18 -10.98 2.54
C TYR A 25 17.90 -10.53 1.27
N THR A 26 17.39 -10.95 0.12
CA THR A 26 17.80 -10.46 -1.20
C THR A 26 16.62 -9.80 -1.87
N LEU A 27 16.88 -8.76 -2.66
CA LEU A 27 15.84 -8.04 -3.39
C LEU A 27 15.28 -8.94 -4.51
N VAL A 28 13.97 -9.19 -4.48
CA VAL A 28 13.27 -10.00 -5.50
C VAL A 28 12.42 -9.13 -6.42
N HIS A 29 11.76 -8.11 -5.85
CA HIS A 29 10.97 -7.13 -6.61
C HIS A 29 11.24 -5.72 -6.09
N ASP A 30 11.33 -4.78 -7.03
CA ASP A 30 11.45 -3.35 -6.81
C ASP A 30 10.34 -2.67 -7.62
N TYR A 31 9.35 -2.12 -6.91
CA TYR A 31 8.19 -1.45 -7.51
C TYR A 31 8.39 0.05 -7.42
N ASN A 32 8.37 0.73 -8.57
CA ASN A 32 8.55 2.17 -8.66
C ASN A 32 7.78 2.74 -9.87
N TYR A 33 7.87 4.06 -10.08
CA TYR A 33 7.15 4.75 -11.16
C TYR A 33 7.39 4.18 -12.57
N ARG A 34 8.49 3.45 -12.82
CA ARG A 34 8.79 2.90 -14.16
C ARG A 34 7.98 1.66 -14.48
N ASN A 35 7.58 0.89 -13.46
CA ASN A 35 6.94 -0.42 -13.64
C ASN A 35 5.59 -0.55 -12.93
N TRP A 36 5.15 0.48 -12.19
CA TRP A 36 3.93 0.44 -11.37
C TRP A 36 2.71 -0.11 -12.12
N TYR A 37 2.36 0.49 -13.26
CA TYR A 37 1.18 0.11 -14.03
C TYR A 37 1.27 -1.27 -14.70
N ASN A 38 2.45 -1.88 -14.74
CA ASN A 38 2.63 -3.25 -15.24
C ASN A 38 2.83 -4.27 -14.11
N SER A 39 2.94 -3.80 -12.86
CA SER A 39 3.22 -4.63 -11.68
C SER A 39 1.98 -4.82 -10.79
N PHE A 40 0.96 -3.97 -10.98
CA PHE A 40 -0.29 -3.99 -10.23
C PHE A 40 -1.49 -4.05 -11.18
N GLU A 41 -2.46 -4.86 -10.80
CA GLU A 41 -3.82 -4.87 -11.34
C GLU A 41 -4.64 -3.76 -10.67
N PHE A 42 -5.40 -3.01 -11.47
CA PHE A 42 -6.34 -1.99 -10.98
C PHE A 42 -7.73 -2.62 -10.99
N GLU A 43 -8.17 -3.06 -9.82
CA GLU A 43 -9.47 -3.72 -9.63
C GLU A 43 -10.61 -2.71 -9.82
N ASP A 44 -11.61 -3.09 -10.60
CA ASP A 44 -12.83 -2.30 -10.83
C ASP A 44 -14.10 -3.05 -10.41
N LEU A 45 -13.92 -4.05 -9.54
CA LEU A 45 -15.00 -4.85 -8.98
C LEU A 45 -15.70 -4.12 -7.82
N PRO A 46 -16.98 -4.46 -7.54
CA PRO A 46 -17.66 -3.98 -6.36
C PRO A 46 -16.88 -4.29 -5.08
N ASP A 47 -16.85 -3.33 -4.16
CA ASP A 47 -16.12 -3.48 -2.90
C ASP A 47 -16.68 -4.66 -2.06
N PRO A 48 -15.86 -5.69 -1.75
CA PRO A 48 -16.30 -6.84 -0.94
C PRO A 48 -16.65 -6.46 0.49
N THR A 49 -16.19 -5.29 0.97
CA THR A 49 -16.54 -4.77 2.30
C THR A 49 -17.81 -3.92 2.29
N HIS A 50 -18.42 -3.72 1.11
CA HIS A 50 -19.65 -2.95 0.89
C HIS A 50 -19.52 -1.47 1.28
N GLY A 51 -18.34 -0.87 1.14
CA GLY A 51 -18.13 0.56 1.27
C GLY A 51 -18.77 1.36 0.13
N PHE A 52 -18.97 2.66 0.36
CA PHE A 52 -19.54 3.58 -0.64
C PHE A 52 -18.47 4.12 -1.59
N VAL A 53 -17.90 3.20 -2.36
CA VAL A 53 -16.75 3.43 -3.24
C VAL A 53 -16.96 2.79 -4.62
N ASP A 54 -16.52 3.49 -5.66
CA ASP A 54 -16.60 3.06 -7.06
C ASP A 54 -15.17 2.88 -7.60
N TYR A 55 -14.60 1.68 -7.51
CA TYR A 55 -13.23 1.42 -7.98
C TYR A 55 -13.14 1.51 -9.50
N GLN A 56 -12.10 2.19 -10.00
CA GLN A 56 -11.93 2.47 -11.42
C GLN A 56 -10.79 1.64 -12.03
N SER A 57 -10.99 1.21 -13.28
CA SER A 57 -9.94 0.58 -14.09
C SER A 57 -8.71 1.49 -14.24
N LEU A 58 -7.55 0.94 -14.63
CA LEU A 58 -6.36 1.76 -14.90
C LEU A 58 -6.64 2.84 -15.97
N ASN A 59 -7.35 2.48 -17.05
CA ASN A 59 -7.64 3.42 -18.13
C ASN A 59 -8.50 4.59 -17.65
N ASP A 60 -9.56 4.30 -16.90
CA ASP A 60 -10.45 5.32 -16.37
C ASP A 60 -9.76 6.15 -15.28
N SER A 61 -8.96 5.51 -14.42
CA SER A 61 -8.14 6.19 -13.42
C SER A 61 -7.16 7.20 -14.03
N LEU A 62 -6.55 6.87 -15.17
CA LEU A 62 -5.68 7.79 -15.90
C LEU A 62 -6.49 8.95 -16.52
N ALA A 63 -7.63 8.65 -17.14
CA ALA A 63 -8.49 9.66 -17.78
C ALA A 63 -9.09 10.65 -16.77
N LEU A 64 -9.47 10.17 -15.59
CA LEU A 64 -9.97 10.95 -14.48
C LEU A 64 -8.84 11.64 -13.68
N GLY A 65 -7.58 11.24 -13.90
CA GLY A 65 -6.44 11.76 -13.17
C GLY A 65 -6.36 11.28 -11.72
N LEU A 66 -7.00 10.15 -11.40
CA LEU A 66 -6.91 9.48 -10.10
C LEU A 66 -5.53 8.84 -9.90
N THR A 67 -4.85 8.42 -10.98
CA THR A 67 -3.44 8.03 -10.91
C THR A 67 -2.58 8.82 -11.89
N LYS A 68 -1.38 9.19 -11.45
CA LYS A 68 -0.39 9.95 -12.23
C LYS A 68 1.02 9.56 -11.82
N ILE A 69 1.98 9.84 -12.69
CA ILE A 69 3.40 9.88 -12.33
C ILE A 69 3.86 11.33 -12.37
N ILE A 70 4.29 11.87 -11.23
CA ILE A 70 4.75 13.26 -11.08
C ILE A 70 6.12 13.23 -10.43
N ASP A 71 7.13 13.83 -11.06
CA ASP A 71 8.50 13.88 -10.52
C ASP A 71 9.06 12.54 -10.04
N LYS A 72 8.76 11.47 -10.80
CA LYS A 72 9.12 10.07 -10.51
C LYS A 72 8.36 9.44 -9.34
N GLN A 73 7.33 10.08 -8.82
CA GLN A 73 6.45 9.51 -7.82
C GLN A 73 5.17 9.00 -8.47
N VAL A 74 4.72 7.81 -8.08
CA VAL A 74 3.38 7.34 -8.38
C VAL A 74 2.42 8.00 -7.41
N CYS A 75 1.48 8.77 -7.95
CA CYS A 75 0.37 9.34 -7.20
C CYS A 75 -0.87 8.49 -7.43
N MET A 76 -1.56 8.12 -6.34
CA MET A 76 -2.87 7.49 -6.37
C MET A 76 -3.80 8.31 -5.48
N ALA A 77 -4.88 8.83 -6.03
CA ALA A 77 -5.84 9.68 -5.37
C ALA A 77 -7.26 9.16 -5.56
N ILE A 78 -8.20 9.78 -4.86
CA ILE A 78 -9.63 9.56 -5.05
C ILE A 78 -10.28 10.79 -5.67
N ASP A 79 -11.50 10.67 -6.17
CA ASP A 79 -12.25 11.86 -6.62
C ASP A 79 -12.52 12.77 -5.42
N ASN A 80 -11.87 13.94 -5.41
CA ASN A 80 -11.99 14.97 -4.38
C ASN A 80 -12.72 16.22 -4.92
N THR A 81 -13.49 16.09 -6.00
CA THR A 81 -14.14 17.24 -6.66
C THR A 81 -15.66 17.10 -6.71
N SER A 82 -16.17 15.88 -6.90
CA SER A 82 -17.60 15.68 -7.17
C SER A 82 -18.43 15.56 -5.90
N VAL A 83 -19.62 16.18 -5.92
CA VAL A 83 -20.75 15.78 -5.08
C VAL A 83 -21.55 14.74 -5.86
N ILE A 84 -21.76 13.57 -5.27
CA ILE A 84 -22.38 12.41 -5.93
C ILE A 84 -23.73 12.04 -5.29
N PRO A 85 -24.69 11.47 -6.04
CA PRO A 85 -25.93 11.01 -5.45
C PRO A 85 -25.73 9.73 -4.63
N LEU A 86 -26.52 9.56 -3.57
CA LEU A 86 -26.52 8.33 -2.74
C LEU A 86 -26.95 7.07 -3.51
N THR A 87 -27.56 7.23 -4.69
CA THR A 87 -27.94 6.14 -5.60
C THR A 87 -26.83 5.75 -6.58
N SER A 88 -25.66 6.40 -6.51
CA SER A 88 -24.49 6.01 -7.30
C SER A 88 -23.78 4.80 -6.68
N ASN A 89 -22.77 4.29 -7.38
CA ASN A 89 -21.92 3.21 -6.89
C ASN A 89 -20.95 3.66 -5.78
N GLY A 90 -20.85 4.97 -5.52
CA GLY A 90 -19.92 5.52 -4.53
C GLY A 90 -18.91 6.50 -5.12
N ARG A 91 -18.00 6.97 -4.27
CA ARG A 91 -16.93 7.89 -4.68
C ARG A 91 -15.84 7.14 -5.43
N LYS A 92 -15.39 7.72 -6.54
CA LYS A 92 -14.39 7.07 -7.39
C LYS A 92 -13.05 6.96 -6.67
N SER A 93 -12.46 5.77 -6.71
CA SER A 93 -11.20 5.45 -6.02
C SER A 93 -10.41 4.41 -6.81
N ILE A 94 -9.22 4.08 -6.31
CA ILE A 94 -8.31 3.08 -6.88
C ILE A 94 -8.13 1.95 -5.87
N TRP A 95 -8.25 0.72 -6.36
CA TRP A 95 -7.75 -0.47 -5.68
C TRP A 95 -6.66 -1.09 -6.55
N VAL A 96 -5.45 -1.19 -6.01
CA VAL A 96 -4.35 -1.92 -6.66
C VAL A 96 -4.07 -3.27 -5.98
N GLN A 97 -3.83 -4.30 -6.78
CA GLN A 97 -3.36 -5.61 -6.32
C GLN A 97 -2.09 -6.01 -7.06
N SER A 98 -1.04 -6.41 -6.32
CA SER A 98 0.21 -6.86 -6.92
C SER A 98 0.00 -8.12 -7.75
N LEU A 99 0.57 -8.17 -8.96
CA LEU A 99 0.59 -9.37 -9.80
C LEU A 99 1.46 -10.50 -9.22
N HIS A 100 2.35 -10.17 -8.28
CA HIS A 100 3.17 -11.13 -7.56
C HIS A 100 2.59 -11.45 -6.19
N THR A 101 2.67 -12.72 -5.80
CA THR A 101 2.25 -13.22 -4.48
C THR A 101 3.46 -13.66 -3.67
N PHE A 102 3.38 -13.45 -2.35
CA PHE A 102 4.49 -13.71 -1.43
C PHE A 102 4.02 -14.62 -0.30
N LYS A 103 4.71 -15.74 -0.08
CA LYS A 103 4.45 -16.61 1.07
C LYS A 103 5.25 -16.17 2.30
N HIS A 104 6.48 -15.73 2.08
CA HIS A 104 7.42 -15.23 3.09
C HIS A 104 8.27 -14.13 2.45
N GLY A 105 8.70 -13.14 3.22
CA GLY A 105 9.56 -12.07 2.73
C GLY A 105 9.56 -10.86 3.64
N LEU A 106 10.31 -9.85 3.23
CA LEU A 106 10.29 -8.51 3.81
C LEU A 106 9.74 -7.57 2.74
N LEU A 107 8.60 -6.93 3.04
CA LEU A 107 8.04 -5.86 2.22
C LEU A 107 8.41 -4.53 2.86
N LEU A 108 9.03 -3.65 2.07
CA LEU A 108 9.36 -2.30 2.47
C LEU A 108 8.64 -1.35 1.52
N GLY A 109 7.77 -0.51 2.07
CA GLY A 109 7.11 0.57 1.34
C GLY A 109 7.68 1.90 1.80
N ASP A 110 8.15 2.69 0.85
CA ASP A 110 8.47 4.10 1.05
C ASP A 110 7.29 4.91 0.53
N PHE A 111 6.78 5.83 1.35
CA PHE A 111 5.59 6.61 1.04
C PHE A 111 5.87 8.06 1.41
N GLU A 112 5.87 8.92 0.39
CA GLU A 112 5.99 10.38 0.58
C GLU A 112 4.73 10.93 1.25
N HIS A 113 3.58 10.36 0.90
CA HIS A 113 2.27 10.76 1.43
C HIS A 113 1.34 9.55 1.57
N MET A 114 0.44 9.60 2.55
CA MET A 114 -0.63 8.62 2.77
C MET A 114 -1.94 9.37 3.05
N PRO A 115 -3.11 8.84 2.61
CA PRO A 115 -4.39 9.50 2.81
C PRO A 115 -4.66 9.81 4.28
N GLY A 116 -5.06 11.06 4.54
CA GLY A 116 -5.69 11.44 5.80
C GLY A 116 -7.02 10.72 6.03
N SER A 117 -7.43 10.65 7.30
CA SER A 117 -8.71 10.07 7.73
C SER A 117 -9.48 11.10 8.55
N ASP A 118 -10.58 11.62 8.00
CA ASP A 118 -11.48 12.53 8.70
C ASP A 118 -12.48 11.78 9.59
N CYS A 119 -12.82 10.54 9.21
CA CYS A 119 -13.69 9.67 9.98
C CYS A 119 -13.38 8.20 9.73
N GLU A 120 -13.57 7.38 10.77
CA GLU A 120 -13.70 5.95 10.62
C GLU A 120 -15.16 5.59 10.37
N TRP A 121 -15.41 4.47 9.70
CA TRP A 121 -16.77 4.04 9.35
C TRP A 121 -17.70 3.90 10.57
N THR A 122 -17.17 3.53 11.74
CA THR A 122 -17.96 3.36 12.97
C THR A 122 -18.33 4.67 13.65
N ASP A 123 -17.52 5.72 13.45
CA ASP A 123 -17.57 6.95 14.25
C ASP A 123 -17.96 8.18 13.42
N CYS A 124 -18.25 7.99 12.13
CA CYS A 124 -18.53 9.08 11.19
C CYS A 124 -19.64 10.01 11.67
N SER A 125 -20.75 9.47 12.20
CA SER A 125 -21.86 10.30 12.64
C SER A 125 -21.45 11.25 13.77
N ALA A 126 -20.63 10.78 14.72
CA ALA A 126 -20.17 11.58 15.84
C ALA A 126 -19.14 12.65 15.41
N LYS A 127 -18.28 12.34 14.44
CA LYS A 127 -17.21 13.26 13.98
C LYS A 127 -17.68 14.28 12.96
N THR A 128 -18.60 13.90 12.08
CA THR A 128 -18.99 14.72 10.92
C THR A 128 -20.33 15.39 11.08
N GLY A 129 -21.17 14.93 12.01
CA GLY A 129 -22.55 15.40 12.17
C GLY A 129 -23.54 14.86 11.13
N TYR A 130 -23.09 14.02 10.20
CA TYR A 130 -23.95 13.34 9.24
C TYR A 130 -24.65 12.12 9.86
N SER A 131 -25.80 11.75 9.31
CA SER A 131 -26.56 10.60 9.77
C SER A 131 -25.93 9.26 9.34
N THR A 132 -25.24 9.26 8.20
CA THR A 132 -24.62 8.09 7.58
C THR A 132 -23.26 8.47 6.97
N CYS A 133 -22.35 7.51 6.90
CA CYS A 133 -21.01 7.70 6.33
C CYS A 133 -21.09 8.01 4.83
N GLU A 134 -22.01 7.34 4.15
CA GLU A 134 -22.27 7.47 2.72
C GLU A 134 -22.71 8.88 2.36
N GLU A 135 -23.54 9.50 3.20
CA GLU A 135 -23.93 10.90 3.02
C GLU A 135 -22.75 11.86 3.16
N TYR A 136 -21.86 11.60 4.11
CA TYR A 136 -20.64 12.39 4.26
C TYR A 136 -19.73 12.22 3.04
N VAL A 137 -19.42 10.97 2.68
CA VAL A 137 -18.59 10.62 1.53
C VAL A 137 -19.17 11.24 0.25
N ALA A 138 -20.49 11.23 0.07
CA ALA A 138 -21.15 11.76 -1.11
C ALA A 138 -21.07 13.28 -1.24
N LYS A 139 -21.16 14.00 -0.11
CA LYS A 139 -21.37 15.46 -0.09
C LYS A 139 -20.12 16.29 0.25
N ASN A 140 -19.03 15.66 0.69
CA ASN A 140 -17.83 16.37 1.15
C ASN A 140 -16.59 15.99 0.32
N PRO A 141 -16.52 16.36 -0.98
CA PRO A 141 -15.36 16.05 -1.81
C PRO A 141 -14.03 16.59 -1.25
N HIS A 142 -14.05 17.76 -0.60
CA HIS A 142 -12.86 18.38 -0.02
C HIS A 142 -12.28 17.65 1.19
N ALA A 143 -13.04 16.77 1.83
CA ALA A 143 -12.51 15.86 2.86
C ALA A 143 -11.40 14.94 2.32
N TYR A 144 -11.26 14.90 1.00
CA TYR A 144 -10.35 14.03 0.27
C TYR A 144 -9.29 14.78 -0.51
N ASP A 145 -9.12 16.08 -0.27
CA ASP A 145 -8.06 16.89 -0.91
C ASP A 145 -6.65 16.34 -0.58
N ASP A 146 -6.50 15.72 0.58
CA ASP A 146 -5.27 15.07 1.05
C ASP A 146 -5.30 13.53 0.92
N ALA A 147 -6.36 12.98 0.31
CA ALA A 147 -6.52 11.54 0.17
C ALA A 147 -5.76 10.99 -1.04
N TYR A 148 -4.43 11.04 -0.96
CA TYR A 148 -3.54 10.46 -1.96
C TYR A 148 -2.35 9.73 -1.34
N VAL A 149 -1.85 8.73 -2.06
CA VAL A 149 -0.60 8.03 -1.80
C VAL A 149 0.46 8.51 -2.79
N GLY A 150 1.64 8.85 -2.29
CA GLY A 150 2.83 9.12 -3.11
C GLY A 150 3.88 8.03 -2.90
N VAL A 151 4.26 7.31 -3.96
CA VAL A 151 5.32 6.29 -3.93
C VAL A 151 6.51 6.75 -4.78
N PRO A 152 7.72 6.92 -4.22
CA PRO A 152 8.89 7.42 -4.96
C PRO A 152 9.48 6.45 -6.00
#